data_AF-A0A075I0J5-F1
#
_entry.id   AF-A0A075I0J5-F1
#
_cell.length_a   1.000
_cell.length_b   1.000
_cell.length_c   1.000
_cell.angle_alpha   90.00
_cell.angle_beta   90.00
_cell.angle_gamma   90.00
#
_symmetry.space_group_name_H-M   'P 1'
#
loop_
_entity.id
_entity.type
_entity.pdbx_description
1 polymer ?
#
loop_
_entity_poly.entity_id
_entity_poly.type
_entity_poly.pdbx_seq_one_letter_code
_entity_poly.pdbx_strand_id
1 'polypeptide(L)'
;MATTTDKVLNRKIVEKARKMKSYAYASDDPEISDFSHPSVINIADTVQVGISTGGSSPAMARKIKIKTESFLKKNISSEDIYQIKLQKFARIEAKQVLSTQLDRKKFLYGVMNDKRVKGLLKEGKYKMAQGRVKKMLRKLT
;
A
#
# COMPACT_ATOMS: atom_id res chain seq x y z
N MET A 1 -7.72 15.24 -13.48
CA MET A 1 -8.01 16.29 -12.48
C MET A 1 -8.09 17.62 -13.22
N ALA A 2 -9.00 18.50 -12.82
CA ALA A 2 -9.14 19.85 -13.34
C ALA A 2 -8.69 20.83 -12.23
N THR A 3 -7.54 21.45 -12.43
CA THR A 3 -6.88 22.32 -11.44
C THR A 3 -6.53 23.68 -12.04
N THR A 4 -7.33 24.15 -12.99
CA THR A 4 -7.15 25.48 -13.58
C THR A 4 -7.76 26.54 -12.66
N THR A 5 -7.44 27.81 -12.91
CA THR A 5 -8.06 28.95 -12.23
C THR A 5 -9.47 29.29 -12.74
N ASP A 6 -9.94 28.63 -13.81
CA ASP A 6 -11.27 28.84 -14.39
C ASP A 6 -12.22 27.71 -13.95
N LYS A 7 -13.16 28.06 -13.07
CA LYS A 7 -14.18 27.14 -12.53
C LYS A 7 -15.09 26.58 -13.62
N VAL A 8 -15.46 27.39 -14.62
CA VAL A 8 -16.35 26.97 -15.72
C VAL A 8 -15.62 25.95 -16.60
N LEU A 9 -14.34 26.20 -16.89
CA LEU A 9 -13.49 25.24 -17.59
C LEU A 9 -13.34 23.94 -16.79
N ASN A 10 -13.09 24.02 -15.48
CA ASN A 10 -12.97 22.84 -14.62
C ASN A 10 -14.24 21.97 -14.66
N ARG A 11 -15.43 22.59 -14.60
CA ARG A 11 -16.72 21.88 -14.76
C ARG A 11 -16.84 21.17 -16.11
N LYS A 12 -16.52 21.87 -17.20
CA LYS A 12 -16.54 21.29 -18.57
C LYS A 12 -15.61 20.08 -18.70
N ILE A 13 -14.41 20.14 -18.09
CA ILE A 13 -13.46 19.02 -18.07
C ILE A 13 -14.05 17.82 -17.35
N VAL A 14 -14.64 18.04 -16.17
CA VAL A 14 -15.25 16.97 -15.35
C VAL A 14 -16.44 16.34 -16.06
N GLU A 15 -17.34 17.13 -16.65
CA GLU A 15 -18.46 16.61 -17.44
C GLU A 15 -18.00 15.77 -18.63
N LYS A 16 -16.97 16.23 -19.35
CA LYS A 16 -16.41 15.48 -20.48
C LYS A 16 -15.81 14.14 -20.04
N ALA A 17 -15.07 14.13 -18.93
CA ALA A 17 -14.52 12.91 -18.34
C ALA A 17 -15.62 11.93 -17.89
N ARG A 18 -16.70 12.42 -17.27
CA ARG A 18 -17.87 11.62 -16.91
C ARG A 18 -18.53 10.96 -18.12
N LYS A 19 -18.70 11.71 -19.22
CA LYS A 19 -19.22 11.16 -20.49
C LYS A 19 -18.33 10.03 -21.04
N MET A 20 -17.03 10.07 -20.74
CA MET A 20 -16.06 9.03 -21.08
C MET A 20 -15.97 7.90 -20.03
N LYS A 21 -16.89 7.87 -19.04
CA LYS A 21 -16.87 6.91 -17.91
C LYS A 21 -15.54 6.92 -17.14
N SER A 22 -14.89 8.08 -17.07
CA SER A 22 -13.63 8.28 -16.36
C SER A 22 -13.85 9.11 -15.11
N TYR A 23 -13.24 8.70 -13.99
CA TYR A 23 -13.30 9.48 -12.75
C TYR A 23 -12.63 10.84 -12.91
N ALA A 24 -13.30 11.88 -12.44
CA ALA A 24 -12.80 13.24 -12.48
C ALA A 24 -12.96 13.98 -11.15
N TYR A 25 -12.11 14.98 -10.97
CA TYR A 25 -12.03 15.80 -9.77
C TYR A 25 -11.68 17.22 -10.19
N ALA A 26 -12.43 18.19 -9.68
CA ALA A 26 -12.15 19.61 -9.74
C ALA A 26 -11.72 20.09 -8.35
N SER A 27 -10.55 20.73 -8.25
CA SER A 27 -9.99 21.13 -6.95
C SER A 27 -10.81 22.18 -6.20
N ASP A 28 -11.51 23.02 -6.95
CA ASP A 28 -12.32 24.15 -6.50
C ASP A 28 -13.83 23.83 -6.43
N ASP A 29 -14.25 22.64 -6.88
CA ASP A 29 -15.66 22.25 -6.95
C ASP A 29 -15.86 20.77 -6.56
N PRO A 30 -15.92 20.48 -5.24
CA PRO A 30 -16.12 19.12 -4.74
C PRO A 30 -17.47 18.51 -5.13
N GLU A 31 -18.52 19.30 -5.33
CA GLU A 31 -19.89 18.81 -5.60
C GLU A 31 -19.98 18.06 -6.93
N ILE A 32 -19.24 18.52 -7.93
CA ILE A 32 -19.19 17.88 -9.24
C ILE A 32 -18.11 16.80 -9.34
N SER A 33 -17.31 16.60 -8.30
CA SER A 33 -16.19 15.67 -8.32
C SER A 33 -16.63 14.26 -7.97
N ASP A 34 -16.01 13.25 -8.60
CA ASP A 34 -16.33 11.84 -8.34
C ASP A 34 -15.59 11.26 -7.13
N PHE A 35 -14.50 11.92 -6.70
CA PHE A 35 -13.71 11.52 -5.55
C PHE A 35 -13.13 12.73 -4.82
N SER A 36 -12.65 12.50 -3.60
CA SER A 36 -11.91 13.49 -2.81
C SER A 36 -10.51 12.96 -2.47
N HIS A 37 -9.56 13.86 -2.31
CA HIS A 37 -8.20 13.50 -1.91
C HIS A 37 -8.18 13.18 -0.40
N PRO A 38 -7.84 11.94 0.00
CA PRO A 38 -7.70 11.62 1.41
C PRO A 38 -6.44 12.26 1.99
N SER A 39 -6.43 12.43 3.31
CA SER A 39 -5.20 12.66 4.07
C SER A 39 -4.41 11.34 4.12
N VAL A 40 -3.26 11.28 3.46
CA VAL A 40 -2.45 10.04 3.36
C VAL A 40 -1.31 10.03 4.38
N ILE A 41 -1.12 8.90 5.05
CA ILE A 41 0.05 8.55 5.85
C ILE A 41 0.89 7.58 5.02
N ASN A 42 2.20 7.82 4.95
CA ASN A 42 3.17 6.92 4.34
C ASN A 42 4.16 6.46 5.42
N ILE A 43 4.33 5.14 5.55
CA ILE A 43 5.27 4.51 6.46
C ILE A 43 6.28 3.71 5.63
N ALA A 44 7.52 4.20 5.62
CA ALA A 44 8.67 3.59 4.96
C ALA A 44 8.44 3.20 3.48
N ASP A 45 7.65 3.99 2.75
CA ASP A 45 7.27 3.78 1.34
C ASP A 45 6.67 2.39 1.07
N THR A 46 6.11 1.77 2.11
CA THR A 46 5.66 0.37 2.09
C THR A 46 4.22 0.25 2.54
N VAL A 47 3.81 0.99 3.56
CA VAL A 47 2.43 1.01 4.07
C VAL A 47 1.83 2.39 3.84
N GLN A 48 0.66 2.43 3.22
CA GLN A 48 -0.10 3.66 3.02
C GLN A 48 -1.45 3.55 3.74
N VAL A 49 -1.85 4.63 4.41
CA VAL A 49 -3.17 4.74 5.05
C VAL A 49 -3.84 6.02 4.58
N GLY A 50 -4.99 5.89 3.93
CA GLY A 50 -5.81 7.02 3.51
C GLY A 50 -6.93 7.31 4.51
N ILE A 51 -7.07 8.56 4.92
CA ILE A 51 -8.13 9.03 5.82
C ILE A 51 -8.99 10.03 5.06
N SER A 52 -10.28 9.73 4.92
CA SER A 52 -11.25 10.59 4.24
C SER A 52 -12.47 10.83 5.11
N THR A 53 -13.01 12.04 5.03
CA THR A 53 -14.32 12.44 5.59
C THR A 53 -15.36 12.62 4.47
N GLY A 54 -15.09 12.12 3.26
CA GLY A 54 -15.95 12.35 2.09
C GLY A 54 -15.95 13.79 1.58
N GLY A 55 -14.95 14.60 1.95
CA GLY A 55 -14.89 16.02 1.64
C GLY A 55 -15.59 16.93 2.65
N SER A 56 -16.40 16.38 3.57
CA SER A 56 -17.18 17.15 4.54
C SER A 56 -16.33 17.96 5.52
N SER A 57 -15.12 17.48 5.86
CA SER A 57 -14.20 18.23 6.73
C SER A 57 -12.74 17.84 6.48
N PRO A 58 -12.03 18.55 5.58
CA PRO A 58 -10.60 18.35 5.35
C PRO A 58 -9.75 18.60 6.62
N ALA A 59 -10.15 19.59 7.43
CA ALA A 59 -9.48 19.91 8.69
C ALA A 59 -9.55 18.74 9.70
N MET A 60 -10.73 18.10 9.83
CA MET A 60 -10.87 16.93 10.71
C MET A 60 -10.14 15.71 10.16
N ALA A 61 -10.14 15.49 8.84
CA ALA A 61 -9.34 14.43 8.22
C ALA A 61 -7.84 14.57 8.57
N ARG A 62 -7.32 15.80 8.51
CA ARG A 62 -5.94 16.11 8.92
C ARG A 62 -5.70 15.88 10.41
N LYS A 63 -6.63 16.28 11.28
CA LYS A 63 -6.53 16.07 12.74
C LYS A 63 -6.49 14.58 13.09
N ILE A 64 -7.34 13.77 12.44
CA ILE A 64 -7.34 12.30 12.62
C ILE A 64 -6.03 11.72 12.08
N LYS A 65 -5.56 12.16 10.90
CA LYS A 65 -4.27 11.75 10.33
C LYS A 65 -3.13 11.88 11.33
N ILE A 66 -2.98 13.05 11.96
CA ILE A 66 -1.88 13.29 12.91
C ILE A 66 -1.93 12.30 14.09
N LYS A 67 -3.12 12.06 14.65
CA LYS A 67 -3.30 11.10 15.76
C LYS A 67 -2.97 9.67 15.31
N THR A 68 -3.51 9.24 14.17
CA THR A 68 -3.30 7.90 13.63
C THR A 68 -1.85 7.67 13.21
N GLU A 69 -1.18 8.67 12.62
CA GLU A 69 0.20 8.58 12.18
C GLU A 69 1.15 8.32 13.35
N SER A 70 0.97 9.03 14.46
CA SER A 70 1.76 8.79 15.68
C SER A 70 1.55 7.38 16.22
N PHE A 71 0.31 6.89 16.22
CA PHE A 71 0.00 5.53 16.67
C PHE A 71 0.64 4.48 15.76
N LEU A 72 0.49 4.62 14.44
CA LEU A 72 1.01 3.67 13.47
C LEU A 72 2.53 3.63 13.46
N LYS A 73 3.21 4.79 13.52
CA LYS A 73 4.69 4.84 13.58
C LYS A 73 5.26 4.16 14.82
N LYS A 74 4.51 4.13 15.93
CA LYS A 74 4.89 3.43 17.17
C LYS A 74 4.67 1.92 17.08
N ASN A 75 3.65 1.47 16.35
CA ASN A 75 3.21 0.06 16.34
C ASN A 75 3.65 -0.74 15.10
N ILE A 76 4.01 -0.08 14.01
CA ILE A 76 4.58 -0.73 12.82
C ILE A 76 6.09 -0.66 12.92
N SER A 77 6.69 -1.82 13.17
CA SER A 77 8.13 -1.95 13.35
C SER A 77 8.87 -2.04 12.01
N SER A 78 10.20 -1.84 12.04
CA SER A 78 11.05 -2.13 10.87
C SER A 78 10.98 -3.60 10.45
N GLU A 79 10.75 -4.52 11.41
CA GLU A 79 10.57 -5.94 11.12
C GLU A 79 9.34 -6.17 10.23
N ASP A 80 8.21 -5.52 10.52
CA ASP A 80 6.99 -5.59 9.71
C ASP A 80 7.24 -5.10 8.27
N ILE A 81 7.96 -3.98 8.14
CA ILE A 81 8.33 -3.42 6.83
C ILE A 81 9.21 -4.39 6.05
N TYR A 82 10.24 -4.96 6.69
CA TYR A 82 11.11 -5.94 6.02
C TYR A 82 10.40 -7.24 5.71
N GLN A 83 9.44 -7.66 6.53
CA GLN A 83 8.62 -8.84 6.29
C GLN A 83 7.75 -8.64 5.03
N ILE A 84 7.14 -7.46 4.85
CA ILE A 84 6.39 -7.12 3.63
C ILE A 84 7.30 -7.17 2.40
N LYS A 85 8.49 -6.55 2.48
CA LYS A 85 9.48 -6.57 1.39
C LYS A 85 9.94 -7.99 1.07
N LEU A 86 10.18 -8.82 2.08
CA LEU A 86 10.56 -10.22 1.91
C LEU A 86 9.44 -11.04 1.26
N GLN A 87 8.17 -10.82 1.65
CA GLN A 87 7.02 -11.49 1.04
C GLN A 87 6.87 -11.14 -0.44
N LYS A 88 7.11 -9.87 -0.82
CA LYS A 88 7.15 -9.48 -2.24
C LYS A 88 8.21 -10.27 -3.01
N PHE A 89 9.43 -10.35 -2.46
CA PHE A 89 10.51 -11.16 -3.04
C PHE A 89 10.14 -12.65 -3.13
N ALA A 90 9.68 -13.24 -2.03
CA ALA A 90 9.30 -14.65 -1.96
C ALA A 90 8.20 -15.00 -2.97
N ARG A 91 7.24 -14.10 -3.20
CA ARG A 91 6.18 -14.29 -4.20
C ARG A 91 6.73 -14.34 -5.62
N ILE A 92 7.74 -13.52 -5.95
CA ILE A 92 8.37 -13.51 -7.27
C ILE A 92 9.11 -14.83 -7.49
N GLU A 93 9.93 -15.26 -6.52
CA GLU A 93 10.69 -16.51 -6.60
C GLU A 93 9.75 -17.72 -6.66
N ALA A 94 8.72 -17.77 -5.82
CA ALA A 94 7.74 -18.86 -5.80
C ALA A 94 6.96 -18.99 -7.12
N LYS A 95 6.71 -17.89 -7.83
CA LYS A 95 6.03 -17.92 -9.14
C LYS A 95 6.87 -18.60 -10.23
N GLN A 96 8.19 -18.59 -10.11
CA GLN A 96 9.08 -19.22 -11.09
C GLN A 96 9.14 -20.74 -10.94
N VAL A 97 8.72 -21.24 -9.78
CA VAL A 97 8.95 -22.63 -9.36
C VAL A 97 7.64 -23.38 -9.11
N LEU A 98 6.69 -22.74 -8.43
CA LEU A 98 5.42 -23.35 -8.04
C LEU A 98 4.31 -22.95 -9.02
N SER A 99 3.78 -23.94 -9.74
CA SER A 99 2.76 -23.74 -10.79
C SER A 99 1.39 -23.31 -10.22
N THR A 100 0.98 -23.87 -9.08
CA THR A 100 -0.37 -23.62 -8.54
C THR A 100 -0.42 -22.41 -7.59
N GLN A 101 -1.55 -21.70 -7.58
CA GLN A 101 -1.78 -20.61 -6.62
C GLN A 101 -1.85 -21.12 -5.17
N LEU A 102 -2.35 -22.33 -4.97
CA LEU A 102 -2.48 -22.93 -3.65
C LEU A 102 -1.11 -23.21 -3.02
N ASP A 103 -0.17 -23.76 -3.78
CA ASP A 103 1.18 -24.07 -3.27
C ASP A 103 1.98 -22.80 -3.00
N ARG A 104 1.86 -21.79 -3.88
CA ARG A 104 2.43 -20.46 -3.62
C ARG A 104 1.88 -19.84 -2.34
N LYS A 105 0.57 -19.94 -2.08
CA LYS A 105 -0.04 -19.46 -0.83
C LYS A 105 0.56 -20.20 0.37
N LYS A 106 0.56 -21.54 0.36
CA LYS A 106 1.15 -22.35 1.44
C LYS A 106 2.60 -21.99 1.71
N PHE A 107 3.42 -21.84 0.67
CA PHE A 107 4.82 -21.42 0.79
C PHE A 107 4.97 -20.05 1.45
N LEU A 108 4.22 -19.04 1.01
CA LEU A 108 4.30 -17.68 1.58
C LEU A 108 3.88 -17.63 3.05
N TYR A 109 2.89 -18.44 3.45
CA TYR A 109 2.54 -18.63 4.87
C TYR A 109 3.66 -19.32 5.65
N GLY A 110 4.34 -20.29 5.05
CA GLY A 110 5.52 -20.93 5.63
C GLY A 110 6.65 -19.94 5.86
N VAL A 111 6.99 -19.11 4.87
CA VAL A 111 8.01 -18.05 4.99
C VAL A 111 7.66 -17.06 6.09
N MET A 112 6.39 -16.68 6.23
CA MET A 112 5.94 -15.75 7.27
C MET A 112 6.15 -16.27 8.69
N ASN A 113 6.00 -17.58 8.87
CA ASN A 113 6.02 -18.22 10.17
C ASN A 113 7.34 -18.94 10.48
N ASP A 114 8.30 -18.93 9.56
CA ASP A 114 9.62 -19.54 9.76
C ASP A 114 10.40 -18.77 10.85
N LYS A 115 10.74 -19.46 11.94
CA LYS A 115 11.46 -18.88 13.09
C LYS A 115 12.80 -18.25 12.67
N ARG A 116 13.50 -18.83 11.69
CA ARG A 116 14.79 -18.33 11.23
C ARG A 116 14.62 -17.06 10.40
N VAL A 117 13.61 -16.98 9.55
CA VAL A 117 13.24 -15.75 8.84
C VAL A 117 12.97 -14.62 9.83
N LYS A 118 12.09 -14.83 10.82
CA LYS A 118 11.79 -13.80 11.84
C LYS A 118 13.04 -13.31 12.57
N GLY A 119 13.88 -14.23 13.03
CA GLY A 119 15.15 -13.87 13.68
C GLY A 119 16.07 -13.05 12.78
N LEU A 120 16.23 -13.43 11.51
CA LEU A 120 17.05 -12.69 10.56
C LEU A 120 16.51 -11.29 10.27
N LEU A 121 15.18 -11.11 10.20
CA LEU A 121 14.59 -9.80 9.99
C LEU A 121 14.72 -8.90 11.23
N LYS A 122 14.54 -9.46 12.42
CA LYS A 122 14.77 -8.76 13.70
C LYS A 122 16.22 -8.28 13.83
N GLU A 123 17.18 -9.06 13.33
CA GLU A 123 18.61 -8.69 13.28
C GLU A 123 18.98 -7.79 12.09
N GLY A 124 18.03 -7.39 11.24
CA GLY A 124 18.30 -6.57 10.04
C GLY A 124 19.03 -7.30 8.90
N LYS A 125 19.21 -8.62 8.99
CA LYS A 125 19.95 -9.46 8.03
C LYS A 125 19.09 -9.86 6.82
N TYR A 126 18.58 -8.86 6.10
CA TYR A 126 17.63 -9.05 4.99
C TYR A 126 18.15 -9.98 3.88
N LYS A 127 19.42 -9.83 3.46
CA LYS A 127 20.02 -10.70 2.42
C LYS A 127 20.07 -12.17 2.83
N MET A 128 20.33 -12.45 4.11
CA MET A 128 20.31 -13.82 4.64
C MET A 128 18.88 -14.37 4.69
N ALA A 129 17.89 -13.53 5.01
CA ALA A 129 16.48 -13.93 4.96
C ALA A 129 16.05 -14.29 3.54
N GLN A 130 16.47 -13.53 2.52
CA GLN A 130 16.26 -13.90 1.11
C GLN A 130 16.91 -15.25 0.77
N GLY A 131 18.13 -15.48 1.27
CA GLY A 131 18.81 -16.78 1.15
C GLY A 131 18.04 -17.93 1.81
N ARG A 132 17.42 -17.70 2.97
CA ARG A 132 16.55 -18.67 3.64
C ARG A 132 15.31 -18.99 2.81
N VAL A 133 14.64 -17.99 2.23
CA VAL A 133 13.51 -18.18 1.32
C VAL A 133 13.89 -19.06 0.13
N LYS A 134 15.00 -18.77 -0.54
CA LYS A 134 15.50 -19.60 -1.66
C LYS A 134 15.80 -21.04 -1.23
N LYS A 135 16.41 -21.23 -0.06
CA LYS A 135 16.64 -22.57 0.51
C LYS A 135 15.34 -23.31 0.84
N MET A 136 14.32 -22.63 1.33
CA MET A 136 13.00 -23.23 1.58
C MET A 136 12.33 -23.65 0.28
N LEU A 137 12.41 -22.83 -0.76
CA LEU A 137 11.82 -23.13 -2.06
C LEU A 137 12.49 -24.34 -2.74
N ARG A 138 13.83 -24.43 -2.69
CA ARG A 138 14.61 -25.57 -3.20
C ARG A 138 14.30 -26.90 -2.52
N LYS A 139 13.67 -26.91 -1.34
CA LYS A 139 13.25 -28.15 -0.66
C LYS A 139 11.88 -28.65 -1.12
N LEU A 140 11.14 -27.82 -1.86
CA LEU A 140 9.81 -28.14 -2.39
C LEU A 140 9.86 -28.59 -3.87
N THR A 141 11.01 -28.43 -4.50
CA THR A 141 11.37 -28.91 -5.84
C THR A 141 12.31 -30.09 -5.73
#